data_AF-A0A935CLY3-F1
#
_entry.id   AF-A0A935CLY3-F1
#
_cell.length_a   1.000
_cell.length_b   1.000
_cell.length_c   1.000
_cell.angle_alpha   90.00
_cell.angle_beta   90.00
_cell.angle_gamma   90.00
#
_symmetry.space_group_name_H-M   'P 1'
#
loop_
_entity.id
_entity.type
_entity.pdbx_description
1 polymer ?
#
loop_
_entity_poly.entity_id
_entity_poly.type
_entity_poly.pdbx_seq_one_letter_code
_entity_poly.pdbx_strand_id
1 'polypeptide(L)'
;MKIHVHIERLILDGLPLGPGGGARVQAAVEAELTRLLSSDSLAEGGIAQAWPAGGAVPDVPAAAIRLNAGARPAEIGGQIARSVYGGIGRKP
;
A
#
# COMPACT_ATOMS: atom_id res chain seq x y z
N MET A 1 11.25 -3.12 -15.12
CA MET A 1 10.26 -2.02 -15.11
C MET A 1 10.61 -1.07 -13.99
N LYS A 2 10.48 0.25 -14.16
CA LYS A 2 10.75 1.23 -13.11
C LYS A 2 9.41 1.75 -12.59
N ILE A 3 9.04 1.34 -11.38
CA ILE A 3 7.79 1.77 -10.73
C ILE A 3 8.12 2.92 -9.79
N HIS A 4 7.39 4.02 -9.95
CA HIS A 4 7.45 5.17 -9.06
C HIS A 4 6.12 5.25 -8.30
N VAL A 5 6.15 4.92 -7.00
CA VAL A 5 5.00 5.12 -6.12
C VAL A 5 5.09 6.54 -5.58
N HIS A 6 4.06 7.34 -5.83
CA HIS A 6 3.92 8.67 -5.26
C HIS A 6 2.66 8.71 -4.39
N ILE A 7 2.84 8.99 -3.11
CA ILE A 7 1.74 9.19 -2.16
C ILE A 7 1.69 10.69 -1.87
N GLU A 8 0.66 11.36 -2.38
CA GLU A 8 0.48 12.80 -2.13
C GLU A 8 0.30 13.07 -0.63
N ARG A 9 -0.49 12.23 0.04
CA ARG A 9 -0.76 12.37 1.48
C ARG A 9 -1.06 11.03 2.13
N LEU A 10 -0.35 10.74 3.23
CA LEU A 10 -0.67 9.64 4.14
C LEU A 10 -1.17 10.21 5.46
N ILE A 11 -2.46 10.04 5.74
CA ILE A 11 -3.07 10.44 7.01
C ILE A 11 -3.07 9.24 7.95
N LEU A 12 -2.42 9.39 9.11
CA LEU A 12 -2.34 8.37 10.15
C LEU A 12 -2.96 8.94 11.43
N ASP A 13 -4.23 8.63 11.66
CA ASP A 13 -4.96 9.08 12.84
C ASP A 13 -5.04 7.98 13.91
N GLY A 14 -4.93 8.38 15.19
CA GLY A 14 -5.05 7.48 16.34
C GLY A 14 -3.92 6.46 16.53
N LEU A 15 -2.84 6.51 15.73
CA LEU A 15 -1.71 5.59 15.87
C LEU A 15 -0.72 6.06 16.94
N PRO A 16 -0.26 5.19 17.86
CA PRO A 16 0.73 5.54 18.89
C PRO A 16 2.14 5.63 18.30
N LEU A 17 2.35 6.56 17.37
CA LEU A 17 3.63 6.77 16.70
C LEU A 17 4.43 7.86 17.42
N GLY A 18 5.68 7.54 17.78
CA GLY A 18 6.63 8.55 18.25
C GLY A 18 7.06 9.54 17.15
N PRO A 19 7.89 10.55 17.49
CA PRO A 19 8.39 11.52 16.53
C PRO A 19 9.03 10.87 15.30
N GLY A 20 8.64 11.30 14.10
CA GLY A 20 9.11 10.72 12.83
C GLY A 20 8.56 9.33 12.51
N GLY A 21 7.71 8.74 13.37
CA GLY A 21 7.08 7.45 13.13
C GLY A 21 6.21 7.45 11.88
N GLY A 22 5.45 8.53 11.63
CA GLY A 22 4.63 8.66 10.42
C GLY A 22 5.44 8.62 9.12
N ALA A 23 6.55 9.35 9.05
CA ALA A 23 7.44 9.32 7.88
C ALA A 23 8.06 7.93 7.66
N ARG A 24 8.38 7.21 8.74
CA ARG A 24 8.87 5.81 8.66
C ARG A 24 7.79 4.84 8.18
N VAL A 25 6.54 5.03 8.60
CA VAL A 25 5.39 4.28 8.07
C VAL A 25 5.25 4.57 6.58
N GLN A 26 5.23 5.83 6.17
CA GLN A 26 5.11 6.21 4.76
C GLN A 26 6.20 5.56 3.89
N ALA A 27 7.48 5.69 4.28
CA ALA A 27 8.57 5.07 3.55
C ALA A 27 8.42 3.55 3.44
N ALA A 28 7.91 2.89 4.49
CA ALA A 28 7.63 1.47 4.48
C ALA A 28 6.45 1.10 3.56
N VAL A 29 5.40 1.94 3.51
CA VAL A 29 4.27 1.77 2.57
C VAL A 29 4.78 1.86 1.13
N GLU A 30 5.56 2.89 0.80
CA GLU A 30 6.10 3.12 -0.54
C GLU A 30 7.02 1.98 -0.99
N ALA A 31 7.92 1.53 -0.11
CA ALA A 31 8.84 0.43 -0.39
C ALA A 31 8.08 -0.89 -0.63
N GLU A 32 7.10 -1.22 0.21
CA GLU A 32 6.34 -2.47 0.08
C GLU A 32 5.40 -2.45 -1.13
N LEU A 33 4.71 -1.33 -1.39
CA LEU A 33 3.90 -1.19 -2.61
C LEU A 33 4.78 -1.34 -3.86
N THR A 34 5.92 -0.66 -3.90
CA THR A 34 6.85 -0.78 -5.03
C THR A 34 7.27 -2.23 -5.25
N ARG A 35 7.57 -2.96 -4.17
CA ARG A 35 7.92 -4.39 -4.23
C ARG A 35 6.78 -5.24 -4.78
N LEU A 36 5.56 -5.09 -4.26
CA LEU A 36 4.37 -5.85 -4.67
C LEU A 36 3.98 -5.59 -6.13
N LEU A 37 3.92 -4.31 -6.51
CA LEU A 37 3.61 -3.88 -7.87
C LEU A 37 4.66 -4.37 -8.88
N SER A 38 5.92 -4.49 -8.45
CA SER A 38 7.02 -5.00 -9.30
C SER A 38 7.05 -6.52 -9.39
N SER A 39 6.61 -7.25 -8.35
CA SER A 39 6.67 -8.71 -8.31
C SER A 39 5.51 -9.40 -9.03
N ASP A 40 4.29 -8.87 -8.93
CA ASP A 40 3.07 -9.53 -9.44
C ASP A 40 2.73 -9.21 -10.90
N SER A 41 3.57 -8.42 -11.58
CA SER A 41 3.51 -8.28 -13.05
C SER A 41 3.84 -9.60 -13.79
N LEU A 42 4.35 -10.62 -13.09
CA LEU A 42 4.93 -11.83 -13.69
C LEU A 42 4.03 -13.08 -13.63
N ALA A 43 2.91 -13.06 -12.91
CA ALA A 43 2.00 -14.20 -12.83
C ALA A 43 0.62 -13.81 -13.41
N GLU A 44 0.42 -14.13 -14.69
CA GLU A 44 -0.87 -14.35 -15.35
C GLU A 44 -2.10 -13.65 -14.73
N GLY A 45 -2.31 -12.36 -15.06
CA GLY A 45 -3.53 -11.64 -14.64
C GLY A 45 -3.34 -10.48 -13.67
N GLY A 46 -2.11 -9.99 -13.48
CA GLY A 46 -1.80 -8.86 -12.60
C GLY A 46 -2.58 -7.56 -12.90
N ILE A 47 -2.32 -6.54 -12.09
CA ILE A 47 -2.97 -5.20 -12.03
C ILE A 47 -3.36 -4.59 -13.38
N ALA A 48 -2.56 -4.85 -14.44
CA ALA A 48 -2.84 -4.39 -15.80
C ALA A 48 -4.19 -4.88 -16.36
N GLN A 49 -4.67 -6.07 -15.95
CA GLN A 49 -6.01 -6.55 -16.32
C GLN A 49 -7.11 -5.98 -15.42
N ALA A 50 -6.80 -5.67 -14.15
CA ALA A 50 -7.75 -5.07 -13.23
C ALA A 50 -8.10 -3.63 -13.65
N TRP A 51 -7.16 -2.91 -14.26
CA TRP A 51 -7.28 -1.48 -14.59
C TRP A 51 -7.12 -1.15 -16.08
N PRO A 52 -8.14 -1.42 -16.91
CA PRO A 52 -8.09 -1.18 -18.35
C PRO A 52 -8.04 0.32 -18.74
N ALA A 53 -8.36 1.25 -17.83
CA ALA A 53 -8.38 2.71 -18.06
C ALA A 53 -7.23 3.46 -17.36
N GLY A 54 -6.03 2.88 -17.32
CA GLY A 54 -4.85 3.53 -16.73
C GLY A 54 -4.86 3.66 -15.20
N GLY A 55 -5.80 2.98 -14.52
CA GLY A 55 -5.83 2.86 -13.06
C GLY A 55 -6.36 4.06 -12.29
N ALA A 56 -6.99 5.03 -12.97
CA ALA A 56 -7.66 6.13 -12.29
C ALA A 56 -9.00 5.65 -11.71
N VAL A 57 -9.04 5.45 -10.39
CA VAL A 57 -10.24 5.08 -9.63
C VAL A 57 -10.48 6.08 -8.50
N PRO A 58 -11.74 6.41 -8.18
CA PRO A 58 -12.05 7.40 -7.13
C PRO A 58 -11.78 6.88 -5.72
N ASP A 59 -11.87 5.57 -5.53
CA ASP A 59 -11.61 4.89 -4.26
C ASP A 59 -11.10 3.47 -4.52
N VAL A 60 -10.29 2.95 -3.58
CA VAL A 60 -9.86 1.55 -3.57
C VAL A 60 -10.25 0.94 -2.23
N PRO A 61 -11.20 -0.01 -2.20
CA PRO A 61 -11.57 -0.67 -0.96
C PRO A 61 -10.40 -1.50 -0.44
N ALA A 62 -9.96 -1.22 0.78
CA ALA A 62 -8.88 -1.94 1.45
C ALA A 62 -9.42 -2.73 2.65
N ALA A 63 -8.84 -3.90 2.91
CA ALA A 63 -9.20 -4.70 4.09
C ALA A 63 -8.71 -4.02 5.39
N ALA A 64 -9.44 -4.25 6.48
CA ALA A 64 -8.97 -3.82 7.80
C ALA A 64 -7.63 -4.49 8.14
N ILE A 65 -6.70 -3.71 8.70
CA ILE A 65 -5.42 -4.21 9.20
C ILE A 65 -5.50 -4.42 10.71
N ARG A 66 -4.66 -5.31 11.24
CA ARG A 66 -4.58 -5.57 12.69
C ARG A 66 -3.23 -5.11 13.21
N LEU A 67 -3.27 -4.06 14.04
CA LEU A 67 -2.08 -3.56 14.69
C LEU A 67 -1.90 -4.24 16.04
N ASN A 68 -0.75 -4.89 16.21
CA ASN A 68 -0.35 -5.42 17.50
C ASN A 68 0.21 -4.30 18.37
N ALA A 69 0.07 -4.43 19.69
CA ALA A 69 0.72 -3.53 20.63
C ALA A 69 2.24 -3.52 20.38
N GLY A 70 2.83 -2.33 20.25
CA GLY A 70 4.26 -2.18 19.98
C GLY A 70 4.68 -2.45 18.54
N ALA A 71 3.74 -2.53 17.58
CA ALA A 71 4.08 -2.71 16.17
C ALA A 71 5.05 -1.63 15.67
N ARG A 72 6.10 -2.06 14.97
CA ARG A 72 7.11 -1.14 14.43
C ARG A 72 6.54 -0.41 13.21
N PRO A 73 6.98 0.84 12.93
CA PRO A 73 6.53 1.59 11.75
C PRO A 73 6.62 0.82 10.43
N ALA A 74 7.66 -0.01 10.25
CA ALA A 74 7.84 -0.84 9.07
C ALA A 74 6.77 -1.94 8.94
N GLU A 75 6.35 -2.53 10.06
CA GLU A 75 5.31 -3.57 10.09
C GLU A 75 3.94 -2.96 9.78
N ILE A 76 3.67 -1.78 10.35
CA ILE A 76 2.46 -0.99 10.07
C ILE A 76 2.40 -0.65 8.58
N GLY A 77 3.46 -0.06 8.04
CA GLY A 77 3.52 0.33 6.62
C GLY A 77 3.37 -0.86 5.68
N GLY A 78 4.00 -2.00 5.99
CA GLY A 78 3.85 -3.22 5.20
C GLY A 78 2.43 -3.79 5.22
N GLN A 79 1.73 -3.74 6.36
CA GLN A 79 0.32 -4.16 6.42
C GLN A 79 -0.60 -3.26 5.61
N ILE A 80 -0.42 -1.93 5.70
CA ILE A 80 -1.16 -0.94 4.91
C ILE A 80 -0.95 -1.23 3.41
N ALA A 81 0.31 -1.34 2.97
CA ALA A 81 0.65 -1.58 1.58
C ALA A 81 0.00 -2.86 1.02
N ARG A 82 0.06 -3.98 1.76
CA ARG A 82 -0.59 -5.23 1.33
C ARG A 82 -2.10 -5.11 1.26
N SER A 83 -2.72 -4.38 2.19
CA SER A 83 -4.17 -4.18 2.18
C SER A 83 -4.62 -3.35 0.98
N VAL A 84 -3.94 -2.23 0.71
CA VAL A 84 -4.18 -1.38 -0.47
C VAL A 84 -3.93 -2.17 -1.75
N TYR A 85 -2.82 -2.90 -1.84
CA TYR A 85 -2.49 -3.74 -2.99
C TYR A 85 -3.58 -4.80 -3.27
N GLY A 86 -4.09 -5.45 -2.23
CA GLY A 86 -5.20 -6.40 -2.35
C GLY A 86 -6.53 -5.76 -2.76
N GLY A 87 -6.72 -4.46 -2.50
CA GLY A 87 -7.84 -3.67 -3.01
C GLY A 87 -7.68 -3.33 -4.49
N ILE A 88 -6.48 -2.92 -4.89
CA ILE A 88 -6.11 -2.60 -6.28
C ILE A 88 -6.36 -3.79 -7.22
N GLY A 89 -6.05 -5.01 -6.77
CA GLY A 89 -6.25 -6.24 -7.55
C GLY A 89 -7.70 -6.71 -7.66
N ARG A 90 -8.65 -6.11 -6.93
CA ARG A 90 -10.08 -6.44 -7.05
C ARG A 90 -10.74 -5.53 -8.07
N LYS A 91 -11.50 -6.14 -8.98
CA LYS A 91 -12.39 -5.41 -9.89
C LYS A 91 -13.51 -4.74 -9.05
N PRO A 92 -13.81 -3.45 -9.26
CA PRO A 92 -14.95 -2.80 -8.62
C PRO A 92 -16.28 -3.44 -9.02
#